data_AF-A0A7V9MHA8-F1
#
_entry.id   AF-A0A7V9MHA8-F1
#
_cell.length_a   1.000
_cell.length_b   1.000
_cell.length_c   1.000
_cell.angle_alpha   90.00
_cell.angle_beta   90.00
_cell.angle_gamma   90.00
#
_symmetry.space_group_name_H-M   'P 1'
#
loop_
_entity.id
_entity.type
_entity.pdbx_description
1 polymer ?
#
loop_
_entity_poly.entity_id
_entity_poly.type
_entity_poly.pdbx_seq_one_letter_code
_entity_poly.pdbx_strand_id
1 'polypeptide(L)'
;PTAGVLLAAARPPLVAFNVALASDDVGLARRIAAGLRESGGGLAGVRAIGLWLERRGRAQVSVNVHDHRRTPLARVVEAVRAEAEVADTELVGLAPRAAFEGFPADLAVPGFDPARHLIENALR
;
A
#
# COMPACT_ATOMS: atom_id res chain seq x y z
N PRO A 1 29.75 -21.16 15.34
CA PRO A 1 29.25 -19.78 15.11
C PRO A 1 27.72 -19.74 14.94
N THR A 2 27.00 -18.99 15.78
CA THR A 2 25.52 -18.95 15.78
C THR A 2 24.92 -17.59 15.36
N ALA A 3 25.72 -16.52 15.35
CA ALA A 3 25.20 -15.14 15.27
C ALA A 3 25.24 -14.49 13.87
N GLY A 4 25.88 -15.10 12.87
CA GLY A 4 25.87 -14.59 11.49
C GLY A 4 26.31 -13.12 11.37
N VAL A 5 25.61 -12.36 10.52
CA VAL A 5 25.83 -10.92 10.29
C VAL A 5 24.50 -10.18 10.43
N LEU A 6 24.51 -9.01 11.08
CA LEU A 6 23.38 -8.09 11.17
C LEU A 6 23.71 -6.79 10.42
N LEU A 7 22.82 -6.36 9.53
CA LEU A 7 22.88 -5.06 8.88
C LEU A 7 21.81 -4.14 9.49
N ALA A 8 22.21 -2.95 9.93
CA ALA A 8 21.31 -1.88 10.33
C ALA A 8 21.45 -0.70 9.35
N ALA A 9 20.32 -0.08 9.01
CA ALA A 9 20.28 1.09 8.14
C ALA A 9 19.16 2.04 8.56
N ALA A 10 19.28 3.31 8.21
CA ALA A 10 18.26 4.32 8.44
C ALA A 10 17.57 4.69 7.12
N ARG A 11 16.25 4.92 7.20
CA ARG A 11 15.42 5.34 6.06
C ARG A 11 14.19 6.11 6.56
N PRO A 12 13.57 6.95 5.72
CA PRO A 12 12.23 7.46 5.99
C PRO A 12 11.21 6.32 6.18
N PRO A 13 10.08 6.58 6.88
CA PRO A 13 9.02 5.59 7.04
C PRO A 13 8.52 5.06 5.71
N LEU A 14 8.39 3.74 5.63
CA LEU A 14 7.71 3.03 4.56
C LEU A 14 6.26 2.80 4.96
N VAL A 15 5.33 3.03 4.04
CA VAL A 15 3.92 2.72 4.22
C VAL A 15 3.59 1.45 3.45
N ALA A 16 3.10 0.43 4.17
CA ALA A 16 2.60 -0.80 3.57
C ALA A 16 1.07 -0.68 3.43
N PHE A 17 0.59 -0.73 2.20
CA PHE A 17 -0.79 -0.43 1.85
C PHE A 17 -1.30 -1.41 0.80
N ASN A 18 -2.48 -1.96 1.04
CA ASN A 18 -3.09 -2.97 0.21
C ASN A 18 -4.37 -2.42 -0.42
N VAL A 19 -4.60 -2.73 -1.69
CA VAL A 19 -5.81 -2.37 -2.43
C VAL A 19 -6.47 -3.66 -2.91
N ALA A 20 -7.61 -4.01 -2.33
CA ALA A 20 -8.37 -5.20 -2.71
C ALA A 20 -9.24 -4.88 -3.93
N LEU A 21 -9.17 -5.75 -4.94
CA LEU A 21 -9.99 -5.60 -6.14
C LEU A 21 -11.37 -6.21 -5.90
N ALA A 22 -12.40 -5.65 -6.53
CA ALA A 22 -13.71 -6.30 -6.67
C ALA A 22 -13.66 -7.41 -7.75
N SER A 23 -12.61 -8.23 -7.72
CA SER A 23 -12.30 -9.27 -8.70
C SER A 23 -11.46 -10.36 -8.05
N ASP A 24 -11.55 -11.58 -8.58
CA ASP A 24 -10.70 -12.71 -8.22
C ASP A 24 -9.51 -12.93 -9.17
N ASP A 25 -9.36 -12.08 -10.20
CA ASP A 25 -8.29 -12.19 -11.19
C ASP A 25 -6.93 -11.73 -10.61
N VAL A 26 -6.16 -12.69 -10.10
CA VAL A 26 -4.78 -12.46 -9.64
C VAL A 26 -3.86 -12.00 -10.78
N GLY A 27 -4.16 -12.37 -12.03
CA GLY A 27 -3.45 -11.91 -13.21
C GLY A 27 -3.64 -10.41 -13.43
N LEU A 28 -4.87 -9.90 -13.26
CA LEU A 28 -5.18 -8.47 -13.26
C LEU A 28 -4.40 -7.74 -12.17
N ALA A 29 -4.45 -8.23 -10.92
CA ALA A 29 -3.69 -7.62 -9.83
C ALA A 29 -2.18 -7.58 -10.11
N ARG A 30 -1.62 -8.62 -10.74
CA ARG A 30 -0.19 -8.66 -11.12
C ARG A 30 0.14 -7.65 -12.22
N ARG A 31 -0.74 -7.46 -13.22
CA ARG A 31 -0.56 -6.45 -14.28
C ARG A 31 -0.57 -5.04 -13.69
N ILE A 32 -1.58 -4.72 -12.88
CA ILE A 32 -1.67 -3.42 -12.18
C ILE A 32 -0.43 -3.19 -11.32
N ALA A 33 -0.05 -4.18 -10.50
CA ALA A 33 1.15 -4.09 -9.67
C ALA A 33 2.43 -3.83 -10.50
N ALA A 34 2.57 -4.45 -11.67
CA ALA A 34 3.71 -4.20 -12.55
C ALA A 34 3.73 -2.75 -13.07
N GLY A 35 2.57 -2.20 -13.45
CA GLY A 35 2.44 -0.81 -13.90
C GLY A 35 2.70 0.23 -12.80
N LEU A 36 2.38 -0.10 -11.53
CA LEU A 36 2.63 0.80 -10.40
C LEU A 36 4.10 0.93 -10.02
N ARG A 37 4.92 -0.10 -10.27
CA ARG A 37 6.30 -0.17 -9.79
C ARG A 37 7.17 0.90 -10.43
N GLU A 38 7.87 1.66 -9.59
CA GLU A 38 8.89 2.63 -10.03
C GLU A 38 9.94 1.99 -10.94
N SER A 39 10.37 0.75 -10.63
CA SER A 39 11.34 0.01 -11.44
C SER A 39 10.88 -0.26 -12.88
N GLY A 40 9.57 -0.17 -13.14
CA GLY A 40 8.96 -0.29 -14.48
C GLY A 40 8.54 1.05 -15.09
N GLY A 41 8.98 2.18 -14.51
CA GLY A 41 8.55 3.52 -14.93
C GLY A 41 7.22 3.99 -14.34
N GLY A 42 6.70 3.29 -13.34
CA GLY A 42 5.46 3.63 -12.64
C GLY A 42 5.62 4.78 -11.63
N LEU A 43 4.85 4.71 -10.55
CA LEU A 43 4.81 5.77 -9.54
C LEU A 43 6.14 5.86 -8.77
N ALA A 44 6.63 7.07 -8.56
CA ALA A 44 7.84 7.31 -7.79
C ALA A 44 7.71 6.74 -6.37
N GLY A 45 8.74 6.09 -5.85
CA GLY A 45 8.69 5.59 -4.49
C GLY A 45 7.85 4.31 -4.30
N VAL A 46 7.35 3.67 -5.36
CA VAL A 46 6.40 2.55 -5.26
C VAL A 46 7.01 1.20 -5.64
N ARG A 47 6.78 0.21 -4.78
CA ARG A 47 6.95 -1.22 -5.08
C ARG A 47 5.60 -1.90 -4.89
N ALA A 48 5.25 -2.82 -5.78
CA ALA A 48 3.96 -3.51 -5.70
C ALA A 48 4.05 -4.96 -6.17
N ILE A 49 3.15 -5.80 -5.67
CA ILE A 49 2.93 -7.18 -6.12
C ILE A 49 1.43 -7.48 -6.17
N GLY A 50 1.03 -8.34 -7.10
CA GLY A 50 -0.34 -8.85 -7.21
C GLY A 50 -0.47 -10.20 -6.53
N LEU A 51 -1.43 -10.33 -5.61
CA LEU A 51 -1.64 -11.50 -4.75
C LEU A 51 -3.10 -11.95 -4.76
N TRP A 52 -3.30 -13.22 -4.42
CA TRP A 52 -4.60 -13.80 -4.12
C TRP A 52 -4.82 -13.80 -2.61
N LEU A 53 -6.00 -13.38 -2.14
CA LEU A 53 -6.40 -13.40 -0.73
C LEU A 53 -7.33 -14.57 -0.47
N GLU A 54 -6.76 -15.72 -0.07
CA GLU A 54 -7.51 -16.96 0.19
C GLU A 54 -8.75 -16.74 1.09
N ARG A 55 -8.60 -15.97 2.17
CA ARG A 55 -9.67 -15.75 3.15
C ARG A 55 -10.80 -14.84 2.66
N ARG A 56 -10.52 -13.97 1.68
CA ARG A 56 -11.48 -13.01 1.13
C ARG A 56 -12.02 -13.43 -0.23
N GLY A 57 -11.41 -14.45 -0.87
CA GLY A 57 -11.78 -14.91 -2.21
C GLY A 57 -11.59 -13.83 -3.27
N ARG A 58 -10.55 -12.99 -3.15
CA ARG A 58 -10.32 -11.82 -4.01
C ARG A 58 -8.85 -11.61 -4.34
N ALA A 59 -8.58 -10.97 -5.47
CA ALA A 59 -7.26 -10.49 -5.82
C ALA A 59 -6.95 -9.15 -5.13
N GLN A 60 -5.67 -8.89 -4.88
CA GLN A 60 -5.19 -7.70 -4.20
C GLN A 60 -3.88 -7.20 -4.81
N VAL A 61 -3.75 -5.89 -4.89
CA VAL A 61 -2.47 -5.21 -5.14
C VAL A 61 -1.87 -4.82 -3.79
N SER A 62 -0.77 -5.46 -3.40
CA SER A 62 -0.01 -5.09 -2.19
C SER A 62 1.10 -4.13 -2.55
N VAL A 63 1.16 -2.99 -1.87
CA VAL A 63 1.98 -1.84 -2.23
C VAL A 63 2.82 -1.39 -1.05
N ASN A 64 4.10 -1.13 -1.31
CA ASN A 64 5.00 -0.46 -0.40
C ASN A 64 5.36 0.90 -0.99
N VAL A 65 5.01 1.97 -0.27
CA VAL A 65 5.33 3.35 -0.63
C VAL A 65 6.46 3.83 0.27
N HIS A 66 7.64 4.07 -0.30
CA HIS A 66 8.81 4.53 0.45
C HIS A 66 9.04 6.04 0.37
N ASP A 67 8.30 6.74 -0.50
CA ASP A 67 8.25 8.20 -0.57
C ASP A 67 6.78 8.67 -0.66
N HIS A 68 6.10 8.64 0.50
CA HIS A 68 4.69 9.00 0.60
C HIS A 68 4.40 10.49 0.33
N ARG A 69 5.43 11.34 0.32
CA ARG A 69 5.29 12.77 0.03
C ARG A 69 5.21 13.04 -1.47
N ARG A 70 5.97 12.28 -2.26
CA ARG A 70 5.86 12.31 -3.73
C ARG A 70 4.68 11.51 -4.25
N THR A 71 4.34 10.41 -3.57
CA THR A 71 3.24 9.53 -3.94
C THR A 71 2.35 9.26 -2.71
N PRO A 72 1.35 10.12 -2.43
CA PRO A 72 0.36 9.83 -1.40
C PRO A 72 -0.49 8.61 -1.78
N LEU A 73 -1.11 7.97 -0.78
CA LEU A 73 -1.90 6.74 -0.99
C LEU A 73 -3.06 6.95 -1.98
N ALA A 74 -3.59 8.17 -2.08
CA ALA A 74 -4.60 8.55 -3.07
C ALA A 74 -4.14 8.26 -4.50
N ARG A 75 -2.88 8.55 -4.86
CA ARG A 75 -2.34 8.31 -6.21
C ARG A 75 -2.22 6.82 -6.53
N VAL A 76 -1.94 6.00 -5.52
CA VAL A 76 -1.95 4.54 -5.67
C VAL A 76 -3.37 4.05 -5.95
N VAL A 77 -4.35 4.52 -5.16
CA VAL A 77 -5.76 4.15 -5.34
C VAL A 77 -6.28 4.59 -6.71
N GLU A 78 -6.00 5.82 -7.14
CA GLU A 78 -6.39 6.33 -8.46
C GLU A 78 -5.83 5.48 -9.60
N ALA A 79 -4.55 5.11 -9.52
CA ALA A 79 -3.91 4.27 -10.53
C ALA A 79 -4.53 2.86 -10.58
N VAL A 80 -4.89 2.27 -9.43
CA VAL A 80 -5.61 0.98 -9.41
C VAL A 80 -7.03 1.14 -9.97
N ARG A 81 -7.76 2.20 -9.58
CA ARG A 81 -9.13 2.48 -10.05
C ARG A 81 -9.23 2.69 -11.56
N ALA A 82 -8.16 3.17 -12.19
CA ALA A 82 -8.11 3.33 -13.64
C ALA A 82 -8.14 1.98 -14.39
N GLU A 83 -7.80 0.88 -13.72
CA GLU A 83 -7.69 -0.46 -14.33
C GLU A 83 -8.67 -1.48 -13.75
N ALA A 84 -9.18 -1.26 -12.53
CA ALA A 84 -10.09 -2.19 -11.85
C ALA A 84 -10.98 -1.50 -10.82
N GLU A 85 -12.15 -2.09 -10.55
CA GLU A 85 -12.99 -1.68 -9.42
C GLU A 85 -12.32 -2.09 -8.09
N VAL A 86 -12.26 -1.14 -7.15
CA VAL A 86 -11.66 -1.32 -5.83
C VAL A 86 -12.74 -1.62 -4.80
N ALA A 87 -12.62 -2.75 -4.11
CA ALA A 87 -13.58 -3.15 -3.09
C ALA A 87 -13.31 -2.45 -1.74
N ASP A 88 -12.07 -2.50 -1.28
CA ASP A 88 -11.62 -1.89 -0.03
C ASP A 88 -10.09 -1.71 -0.05
N THR A 89 -9.55 -1.14 1.02
CA THR A 89 -8.12 -0.95 1.21
C THR A 89 -7.70 -1.32 2.62
N GLU A 90 -6.42 -1.54 2.84
CA GLU A 90 -5.90 -1.93 4.14
C GLU A 90 -4.53 -1.29 4.37
N LEU A 91 -4.42 -0.56 5.48
CA LEU A 91 -3.13 -0.13 6.00
C LEU A 91 -2.53 -1.26 6.83
N VAL A 92 -1.29 -1.65 6.53
CA VAL A 92 -0.55 -2.63 7.32
C VAL A 92 0.45 -1.89 8.22
N GLY A 93 0.17 -1.86 9.52
CA GLY A 93 1.00 -1.19 10.51
C GLY A 93 0.70 0.31 10.62
N LEU A 94 1.75 1.12 10.71
CA LEU A 94 1.65 2.56 10.93
C LEU A 94 1.96 3.34 9.65
N ALA A 95 1.34 4.51 9.49
CA ALA A 95 1.68 5.46 8.44
C ALA A 95 1.84 6.88 9.01
N PRO A 96 2.69 7.73 8.38
CA PRO A 96 2.62 9.16 8.59
C PRO A 96 1.26 9.70 8.13
N ARG A 97 0.71 10.70 8.82
CA ARG A 97 -0.55 11.36 8.43
C ARG A 97 -0.52 11.89 7.01
N ALA A 98 0.62 12.43 6.59
CA ALA A 98 0.81 12.96 5.23
C ALA A 98 0.61 11.90 4.13
N ALA A 99 0.75 10.60 4.44
CA ALA A 99 0.49 9.55 3.46
C ALA A 99 -0.99 9.48 3.01
N PHE A 100 -1.92 9.93 3.86
CA PHE A 100 -3.35 9.97 3.59
C PHE A 100 -3.82 11.30 2.96
N GLU A 101 -2.91 12.16 2.53
CA GLU A 101 -3.28 13.40 1.85
C GLU A 101 -4.12 13.11 0.59
N GLY A 102 -5.29 13.75 0.50
CA GLY A 102 -6.23 13.56 -0.61
C GLY A 102 -6.87 12.17 -0.67
N PHE A 103 -6.77 11.35 0.38
CA PHE A 103 -7.32 10.00 0.36
C PHE A 103 -8.84 10.01 0.08
N PRO A 104 -9.35 9.18 -0.85
CA PRO A 104 -10.75 9.22 -1.25
C PRO A 104 -11.69 8.92 -0.08
N ALA A 105 -12.65 9.82 0.17
CA ALA A 105 -13.59 9.69 1.29
C ALA A 105 -14.60 8.54 1.12
N ASP A 106 -14.80 8.08 -0.11
CA ASP A 106 -15.68 6.98 -0.46
C ASP A 106 -15.06 5.59 -0.21
N LEU A 107 -13.75 5.53 0.06
CA LEU A 107 -13.03 4.27 0.18
C LEU A 107 -12.75 3.90 1.64
N ALA A 108 -13.21 2.72 2.03
CA ALA A 108 -12.98 2.22 3.37
C ALA A 108 -11.52 1.77 3.57
N VAL A 109 -11.00 2.03 4.77
CA VAL A 109 -9.78 1.42 5.32
C VAL A 109 -10.20 0.64 6.58
N PRO A 110 -10.71 -0.60 6.47
CA PRO A 110 -11.26 -1.32 7.61
C PRO A 110 -10.24 -1.48 8.74
N GLY A 111 -10.68 -1.26 9.98
CA GLY A 111 -9.82 -1.33 11.16
C GLY A 111 -8.87 -0.14 11.34
N PHE A 112 -8.91 0.87 10.46
CA PHE A 112 -8.13 2.08 10.64
C PHE A 112 -8.63 2.88 11.84
N ASP A 113 -7.69 3.19 12.72
CA ASP A 113 -7.87 4.02 13.91
C ASP A 113 -6.77 5.06 13.89
N PRO A 114 -7.09 6.34 13.64
CA PRO A 114 -6.09 7.41 13.60
C PRO A 114 -5.26 7.50 14.88
N ALA A 115 -5.80 7.16 16.06
CA ALA A 115 -5.06 7.24 17.31
C ALA A 115 -3.95 6.19 17.40
N ARG A 116 -4.16 5.02 16.77
CA ARG A 116 -3.24 3.87 16.83
C ARG A 116 -2.37 3.73 15.59
N HIS A 117 -2.85 4.17 14.43
CA HIS A 117 -2.23 3.87 13.14
C HIS A 117 -1.51 5.05 12.50
N LEU A 118 -1.73 6.27 12.98
CA LEU A 118 -0.92 7.41 12.59
C LEU A 118 0.29 7.53 13.52
N ILE A 119 1.49 7.55 12.93
CA ILE A 119 2.75 7.66 13.69
C ILE A 119 2.72 8.87 14.62
N GLU A 120 2.21 10.00 14.14
CA GLU A 120 2.17 11.26 14.90
C GLU A 120 1.22 11.22 16.11
N ASN A 121 0.26 10.29 16.13
CA ASN A 121 -0.67 10.12 17.25
C ASN A 121 -0.24 8.97 18.17
N ALA A 122 0.33 7.90 17.62
CA ALA A 122 0.78 6.73 18.37
C ALA A 122 2.00 7.03 19.27
N LEU A 123 2.71 8.13 19.00
CA LEU A 123 3.87 8.60 19.76
C LEU A 123 3.52 9.68 20.80
N ARG A 124 2.23 10.01 20.97
CA ARG A 124 1.77 11.00 21.96
C ARG A 124 1.36 10.37 23.27
#